data_AF-W9QR76-F1
#
_entry.id   AF-W9QR76-F1
#
_cell.length_a   1.000
_cell.length_b   1.000
_cell.length_c   1.000
_cell.angle_alpha   90.00
_cell.angle_beta   90.00
_cell.angle_gamma   90.00
#
_symmetry.space_group_name_H-M   'P 1'
#
loop_
_entity.id
_entity.type
_entity.pdbx_description
1 polymer ?
#
loop_
_entity_poly.entity_id
_entity_poly.type
_entity_poly.pdbx_seq_one_letter_code
_entity_poly.pdbx_strand_id
1 'polypeptide(L)'
;MTSLRFLKIYKSSSVGECKINLSQGLESLPESLVYFYWHEHPLKCLPSNFTPENLVELSMPQSQNLAKLKGINLSYSEQLI
;
A
#
# COMPACT_ATOMS: atom_id res chain seq x y z
N MET A 1 13.43 15.28 1.51
CA MET A 1 12.15 15.49 2.23
C MET A 1 11.01 15.26 1.25
N THR A 2 10.58 14.01 1.09
CA THR A 2 9.44 13.65 0.25
C THR A 2 8.15 13.82 1.06
N SER A 3 7.31 14.77 0.65
CA SER A 3 6.01 15.06 1.29
C SER A 3 4.90 14.16 0.73
N LEU A 4 5.23 12.94 0.32
CA LEU A 4 4.28 12.05 -0.34
C LEU A 4 3.34 11.46 0.71
N ARG A 5 2.13 12.00 0.76
CA ARG A 5 1.08 11.57 1.70
C ARG A 5 0.17 10.50 1.14
N PHE A 6 0.05 10.41 -0.19
CA PHE A 6 -0.87 9.50 -0.87
C PHE A 6 -0.11 8.73 -1.94
N LEU A 7 -0.13 7.40 -1.88
CA LEU A 7 0.45 6.54 -2.88
C LEU A 7 -0.56 5.48 -3.27
N LYS A 8 -0.92 5.45 -4.55
CA LYS A 8 -1.81 4.44 -5.13
C LYS A 8 -1.14 3.77 -6.31
N ILE A 9 -1.00 2.45 -6.24
CA ILE A 9 -0.41 1.63 -7.30
C ILE A 9 -1.49 0.67 -7.82
N TYR A 10 -1.79 0.82 -9.10
CA TYR A 10 -2.77 0.02 -9.81
C TYR A 10 -2.07 -0.88 -10.80
N LYS A 11 -2.54 -2.13 -10.91
CA LYS A 11 -2.16 -3.00 -12.03
C LYS A 11 -2.89 -2.50 -13.28
N SER A 12 -2.16 -2.41 -14.40
CA SER A 12 -2.80 -2.09 -15.68
C SER A 12 -3.74 -3.22 -16.08
N SER A 13 -4.96 -2.88 -16.48
CA SER A 13 -5.95 -3.83 -17.02
C SER A 13 -5.72 -4.17 -18.49
N SER A 14 -4.80 -3.47 -19.16
CA SER A 14 -4.47 -3.70 -20.56
C SER A 14 -3.70 -5.02 -20.74
N VAL A 15 -4.03 -5.79 -21.77
CA VAL A 15 -3.41 -7.07 -22.19
C VAL A 15 -1.93 -6.92 -22.66
N GLY A 16 -1.29 -5.79 -22.36
CA GLY A 16 0.12 -5.51 -22.66
C GLY A 16 0.99 -5.55 -21.42
N GLU A 17 2.28 -5.79 -21.61
CA GLU A 17 3.28 -5.81 -20.53
C GLU A 17 3.23 -4.51 -19.71
N CYS A 18 3.19 -4.64 -18.39
CA CYS A 18 3.35 -3.50 -17.50
C CYS A 18 4.75 -2.91 -17.71
N LYS A 19 4.83 -1.64 -18.13
CA LYS A 19 6.10 -0.93 -18.31
C LYS A 19 6.92 -0.82 -17.02
N ILE A 20 6.26 -0.95 -15.87
CA ILE A 20 6.87 -0.88 -14.54
C ILE A 20 6.79 -2.27 -13.92
N ASN A 21 7.95 -2.89 -13.70
CA ASN A 21 8.06 -4.15 -12.98
C ASN A 21 8.31 -3.85 -11.50
N LEU A 22 7.28 -4.01 -10.68
CA LEU A 22 7.36 -3.90 -9.22
C LEU A 22 7.27 -5.26 -8.52
N SER A 23 7.64 -6.36 -9.19
CA SER A 23 7.57 -7.72 -8.63
C SER A 23 8.35 -7.90 -7.33
N GLN A 24 9.40 -7.10 -7.12
CA GLN A 24 10.20 -7.06 -5.89
C GLN A 24 9.65 -6.07 -4.83
N GLY A 25 8.52 -5.42 -5.08
CA GLY A 25 7.94 -4.41 -4.21
C GLY A 25 8.68 -3.06 -4.27
N LEU A 26 8.51 -2.25 -3.21
CA LEU A 26 9.26 -1.01 -2.99
C LEU A 26 10.33 -1.26 -1.92
N GLU A 27 11.49 -0.65 -2.07
CA GLU A 27 12.57 -0.73 -1.06
C GLU A 27 12.28 0.12 0.19
N SER A 28 11.52 1.20 0.02
CA SER A 28 11.14 2.09 1.12
C SER A 28 9.80 2.76 0.84
N LEU A 29 9.14 3.16 1.92
CA LEU A 29 7.96 4.01 1.90
C LEU A 29 8.25 5.26 2.73
N PRO A 30 7.77 6.44 2.33
CA PRO A 30 8.01 7.67 3.07
C PRO A 30 7.25 7.65 4.40
N GLU A 31 7.88 8.12 5.47
CA GLU A 31 7.25 8.24 6.80
C GLU A 31 6.05 9.20 6.82
N SER A 32 5.99 10.13 5.86
CA SER A 32 4.88 11.06 5.68
C SER A 32 3.64 10.44 5.02
N LEU A 33 3.70 9.15 4.66
CA LEU A 33 2.60 8.47 3.98
C LEU A 33 1.40 8.31 4.91
N VAL A 34 0.26 8.80 4.45
CA VAL A 34 -1.02 8.77 5.17
C VAL A 34 -1.98 7.76 4.56
N TYR A 35 -1.92 7.57 3.25
CA TYR A 35 -2.77 6.62 2.53
C TYR A 35 -1.94 5.79 1.56
N PHE A 36 -2.03 4.46 1.70
CA PHE A 36 -1.36 3.52 0.82
C PHE A 36 -2.35 2.55 0.18
N TYR A 37 -2.39 2.57 -1.14
CA TYR A 37 -3.14 1.62 -1.95
C TYR A 37 -2.20 0.85 -2.88
N TRP A 38 -2.28 -0.48 -2.89
CA TRP A 38 -1.56 -1.30 -3.88
C TRP A 38 -2.33 -2.54 -4.29
N HIS A 39 -2.85 -2.53 -5.51
CA HIS A 39 -3.54 -3.68 -6.09
C HIS A 39 -2.58 -4.81 -6.47
N GLU A 40 -2.90 -6.04 -6.06
CA GLU A 40 -2.05 -7.23 -6.26
C GLU A 40 -0.62 -7.04 -5.71
N HIS A 41 -0.51 -6.49 -4.50
CA HIS A 41 0.80 -6.31 -3.87
C HIS A 41 1.60 -7.64 -3.86
N PRO A 42 2.83 -7.66 -4.41
CA PRO A 42 3.54 -8.91 -4.68
C PRO A 42 4.19 -9.53 -3.45
N LEU A 43 4.47 -8.71 -2.42
CA LEU A 43 5.10 -9.16 -1.18
C LEU A 43 4.08 -9.40 -0.07
N LYS A 44 4.45 -10.26 0.89
CA LYS A 44 3.63 -10.60 2.07
C LYS A 44 3.67 -9.54 3.17
N CYS A 45 4.59 -8.58 3.08
CA CYS A 45 4.77 -7.53 4.07
C CYS A 45 5.19 -6.21 3.41
N LEU A 46 4.98 -5.12 4.13
CA LEU A 46 5.55 -3.81 3.81
C LEU A 46 7.09 -3.84 4.03
N PRO A 47 7.82 -2.85 3.48
CA PRO A 47 9.25 -2.71 3.73
C PRO A 47 9.55 -2.69 5.23
N SER A 48 10.56 -3.45 5.68
CA SER A 48 10.86 -3.62 7.11
C SER A 48 11.33 -2.33 7.80
N ASN A 49 11.82 -1.37 7.03
CA ASN A 49 12.23 -0.04 7.47
C ASN A 49 11.08 0.98 7.51
N PHE A 50 9.87 0.60 7.09
CA PHE A 50 8.72 1.50 7.09
C PHE A 50 8.03 1.49 8.45
N THR A 51 8.01 2.64 9.10
CA THR A 51 7.24 2.88 10.33
C THR A 51 5.93 3.60 9.97
N PRO A 52 4.76 2.95 10.12
CA PRO A 52 3.48 3.51 9.66
C PRO A 52 2.86 4.50 10.68
N GLU A 53 3.64 5.39 11.30
CA GLU A 53 3.15 6.31 12.35
C GLU A 53 2.03 7.24 11.85
N ASN A 54 2.16 7.73 10.61
CA ASN A 54 1.19 8.63 10.00
C ASN A 54 0.16 7.92 9.11
N LEU A 55 0.25 6.59 8.97
CA LEU A 55 -0.57 5.83 8.04
C LEU A 55 -1.99 5.67 8.59
N VAL A 56 -2.94 6.35 7.95
CA VAL A 56 -4.36 6.29 8.29
C VAL A 56 -5.03 5.12 7.58
N GLU A 57 -4.71 4.90 6.30
CA GLU A 57 -5.34 3.84 5.50
C GLU A 57 -4.32 2.99 4.77
N LEU A 58 -4.54 1.68 4.84
CA LEU A 58 -3.79 0.67 4.11
C LEU A 58 -4.73 -0.27 3.36
N SER A 59 -4.69 -0.21 2.04
CA SER A 59 -5.53 -1.02 1.15
C SER A 59 -4.66 -1.78 0.15
N MET A 60 -4.59 -3.09 0.27
CA MET A 60 -3.82 -3.94 -0.65
C MET A 60 -4.68 -5.08 -1.22
N PRO A 61 -5.70 -4.75 -2.02
CA PRO A 61 -6.64 -5.75 -2.52
C PRO A 61 -5.94 -6.78 -3.41
N GLN A 62 -6.41 -8.03 -3.35
CA GLN A 62 -5.89 -9.17 -4.13
C GLN A 62 -4.40 -9.47 -3.90
N SER A 63 -3.84 -9.03 -2.76
CA SER A 63 -2.50 -9.40 -2.34
C SER A 63 -2.46 -10.78 -1.70
N GLN A 64 -1.33 -11.48 -1.86
CA GLN A 64 -1.21 -12.91 -1.58
C GLN A 64 -1.25 -13.30 -0.08
N ASN A 65 -1.14 -12.35 0.88
CA ASN A 65 -1.36 -12.59 2.31
C ASN A 65 -1.16 -11.31 3.15
N LEU A 66 -2.24 -10.76 3.74
CA LEU A 66 -2.20 -9.63 4.70
C LEU A 66 -2.39 -10.04 6.15
N ALA A 67 -2.09 -11.29 6.51
CA ALA A 67 -2.41 -11.89 7.80
C ALA A 67 -1.76 -11.24 9.05
N LYS A 68 -1.05 -10.11 8.91
CA LYS A 68 -0.36 -9.41 10.01
C LYS A 68 -0.77 -7.95 10.23
N LEU A 69 -1.75 -7.42 9.50
CA LEU A 69 -2.27 -6.08 9.80
C LEU A 69 -3.18 -6.13 11.02
N LYS A 70 -2.60 -5.91 12.20
CA LYS A 70 -3.28 -5.98 13.51
C LYS A 70 -4.23 -4.81 13.80
N GLY A 71 -4.39 -3.87 12.88
CA GLY A 71 -5.37 -2.80 13.00
C GLY A 71 -5.31 -1.89 11.79
N ILE A 72 -6.41 -1.82 11.05
CA ILE A 72 -6.69 -0.69 10.17
C ILE A 72 -7.49 0.28 11.04
N ASN A 73 -6.93 1.47 11.30
CA ASN A 73 -7.63 2.48 12.08
C ASN A 73 -8.68 3.17 11.20
N LEU A 74 -9.95 2.79 11.38
CA LEU A 74 -11.09 3.30 10.61
C LEU A 74 -11.87 4.40 11.34
N SER A 75 -11.31 4.99 12.40
CA SER A 75 -12.03 5.96 13.26
C SER A 75 -12.51 7.24 12.56
N TYR A 76 -12.11 7.46 11.30
CA TYR A 76 -12.55 8.58 10.46
C TYR A 76 -13.12 8.14 9.10
N SER A 77 -13.49 6.87 8.94
CA SER A 77 -14.23 6.44 7.74
C SER A 77 -15.70 6.78 7.87
N GLU A 78 -16.22 7.62 6.98
CA GLU A 78 -17.63 8.02 6.95
C GLU A 78 -18.56 6.96 6.32
N GLN A 79 -18.00 5.87 5.76
CA GLN A 79 -18.77 4.77 5.21
C GLN A 79 -18.13 3.43 5.59
N LEU A 80 -18.72 2.78 6.58
CA LEU A 80 -18.54 1.37 6.87
C LEU A 80 -19.93 0.73 6.79
N ILE A 81 -20.13 -0.12 5.79
CA ILE A 81 -21.34 -0.97 5.66
C ILE A 81 -21.20 -2.13 6.65
#